data_AF-A0A2D9DRM7-F1
#
_entry.id   AF-A0A2D9DRM7-F1
#
_cell.length_a   1.000
_cell.length_b   1.000
_cell.length_c   1.000
_cell.angle_alpha   90.00
_cell.angle_beta   90.00
_cell.angle_gamma   90.00
#
_symmetry.space_group_name_H-M   'P 1'
#
loop_
_entity.id
_entity.type
_entity.pdbx_description
1 polymer ?
#
loop_
_entity_poly.entity_id
_entity_poly.type
_entity_poly.pdbx_seq_one_letter_code
_entity_poly.pdbx_strand_id
1 'polypeptide(L)'
;MLRWTTSLQMLDNRYEQFTDSLGRQTSEPFGRHERLSLLRSGVNVSRSFREGSDWSMFGELAYDYQFDTNMAFPIDDRSVVTGTVGIVRQLARGKRVQVFYDYYHHTRDRRSRRNISLIGVIDF
;
A
#
# COMPACT_ATOMS: atom_id res chain seq x y z
N MET A 1 -1.88 18.55 9.96
CA MET A 1 -3.11 18.15 10.70
C MET A 1 -3.07 16.64 10.88
N LEU A 2 -3.46 16.12 12.05
CA LEU A 2 -3.65 14.68 12.24
C LEU A 2 -5.03 14.30 11.72
N ARG A 3 -5.13 13.24 10.93
CA ARG A 3 -6.38 12.72 10.41
C ARG A 3 -6.43 11.21 10.65
N TRP A 4 -7.59 10.76 11.10
CA TRP A 4 -7.93 9.35 11.22
C TRP A 4 -8.67 8.91 9.96
N THR A 5 -8.42 7.69 9.52
CA THR A 5 -9.06 7.07 8.35
C THR A 5 -9.42 5.63 8.66
N THR A 6 -10.58 5.22 8.17
CA THR A 6 -10.99 3.82 8.15
C THR A 6 -11.55 3.54 6.77
N SER A 7 -11.14 2.44 6.16
CA SER A 7 -11.64 2.02 4.85
C SER A 7 -11.89 0.51 4.83
N LEU A 8 -12.94 0.14 4.12
CA LEU A 8 -13.27 -1.25 3.82
C LEU A 8 -13.01 -1.47 2.33
N GLN A 9 -12.21 -2.47 2.00
CA GLN A 9 -11.96 -2.89 0.63
C GLN A 9 -12.39 -4.34 0.46
N MET A 10 -13.13 -4.62 -0.61
CA MET A 10 -13.56 -5.96 -0.98
C MET A 10 -13.18 -6.18 -2.44
N LEU A 11 -12.56 -7.33 -2.72
CA LEU A 11 -12.17 -7.78 -4.03
C LEU A 11 -12.73 -9.19 -4.22
N ASP A 12 -13.47 -9.36 -5.30
CA ASP A 12 -13.99 -10.64 -5.79
C ASP A 12 -13.70 -10.68 -7.29
N ASN A 13 -12.69 -11.46 -7.66
CA ASN A 13 -12.31 -11.68 -9.05
C ASN A 13 -12.60 -13.13 -9.43
N ARG A 14 -12.98 -13.32 -10.69
CA ARG A 14 -13.17 -14.63 -11.30
C ARG A 14 -12.35 -14.67 -12.59
N TYR A 15 -11.58 -15.73 -12.74
CA TYR A 15 -10.69 -15.92 -13.88
C TYR A 15 -11.15 -17.09 -14.72
N GLU A 16 -11.16 -16.89 -16.03
CA GLU A 16 -11.33 -17.96 -17.00
C GLU A 16 -10.03 -18.74 -17.17
N GLN A 17 -10.12 -19.97 -17.66
CA GLN A 17 -8.91 -20.73 -18.00
C GLN A 17 -8.22 -20.08 -19.18
N PHE A 18 -6.98 -19.62 -18.99
CA PHE A 18 -6.16 -19.07 -20.05
C PHE A 18 -5.09 -20.06 -20.48
N THR A 19 -4.79 -20.06 -21.78
CA THR A 19 -3.70 -20.83 -22.36
C THR A 19 -2.51 -19.91 -22.52
N ASP A 20 -1.39 -20.20 -21.86
CA ASP A 20 -0.20 -19.37 -21.95
C ASP A 20 0.39 -19.34 -23.37
N SER A 21 1.39 -18.50 -23.59
CA SER A 21 2.09 -18.39 -24.89
C SER A 21 2.82 -19.67 -25.31
N LEU A 22 2.88 -20.68 -24.43
CA LEU A 22 3.48 -22.00 -24.67
C LEU A 22 2.40 -23.09 -24.89
N GLY A 23 1.12 -22.73 -24.98
CA GLY A 23 0.03 -23.68 -25.23
C GLY A 23 -0.42 -24.46 -23.99
N ARG A 24 0.01 -24.08 -22.79
CA ARG A 24 -0.33 -24.77 -21.53
C ARG A 24 -1.53 -24.12 -20.88
N GLN A 25 -2.46 -24.93 -20.38
CA GLN A 25 -3.49 -24.41 -19.48
C GLN A 25 -2.83 -23.95 -18.18
N THR A 26 -2.93 -22.65 -17.90
CA THR A 26 -2.50 -22.09 -16.63
C THR A 26 -3.73 -21.64 -15.83
N SER A 27 -3.73 -21.93 -14.54
CA SER A 27 -4.61 -21.26 -13.59
C SER A 27 -3.84 -20.12 -12.94
N GLU A 28 -4.53 -19.05 -12.57
CA GLU A 28 -3.94 -18.03 -11.71
C GLU A 28 -3.42 -18.64 -10.39
N PRO A 29 -2.45 -17.99 -9.72
CA PRO A 29 -1.79 -18.54 -8.53
C PRO A 29 -2.76 -18.90 -7.40
N PHE A 30 -3.94 -18.27 -7.38
CA PHE A 30 -4.97 -18.43 -6.37
C PHE A 30 -6.22 -19.16 -6.89
N GLY A 31 -6.11 -19.81 -8.05
CA GLY A 31 -7.19 -20.57 -8.68
C GLY A 31 -8.08 -19.72 -9.59
N ARG A 32 -9.31 -20.16 -9.83
CA ARG A 32 -10.26 -19.49 -10.75
C ARG A 32 -11.08 -18.36 -10.09
N HIS A 33 -10.88 -18.15 -8.79
CA HIS A 33 -11.65 -17.20 -8.02
C HIS A 33 -10.76 -16.66 -6.90
N GLU A 34 -10.62 -15.34 -6.84
CA GLU A 34 -9.92 -14.63 -5.79
C GLU A 34 -10.91 -13.81 -4.98
N ARG A 35 -10.82 -13.93 -3.67
CA ARG A 35 -11.60 -13.13 -2.74
C ARG A 35 -10.67 -12.57 -1.69
N LEU A 36 -10.79 -11.27 -1.44
CA LEU A 36 -10.06 -10.55 -0.41
C LEU A 36 -10.93 -9.43 0.14
N SER A 37 -11.21 -9.49 1.44
CA SER A 37 -11.86 -8.42 2.18
C SER A 37 -10.94 -7.90 3.27
N LEU A 38 -10.65 -6.61 3.21
CA LEU A 38 -9.69 -5.91 4.05
C LEU A 38 -10.37 -4.75 4.78
N LEU A 39 -10.23 -4.71 6.09
CA LEU A 39 -10.50 -3.53 6.89
C LEU A 39 -9.18 -2.83 7.20
N ARG A 40 -9.03 -1.59 6.74
CA ARG A 40 -7.89 -0.73 7.04
C ARG A 40 -8.30 0.36 8.01
N SER A 41 -7.47 0.60 9.00
CA SER A 41 -7.61 1.73 9.92
C SER A 41 -6.26 2.40 10.10
N GLY A 42 -6.18 3.70 9.90
CA GLY A 42 -4.90 4.41 9.95
C GLY A 42 -5.00 5.86 10.36
N VAL A 43 -3.86 6.39 10.76
CA VAL A 43 -3.65 7.79 11.08
C VAL A 43 -2.64 8.37 10.11
N ASN A 44 -2.92 9.56 9.60
CA ASN A 44 -2.00 10.29 8.76
C ASN A 44 -1.79 11.70 9.32
N VAL A 45 -0.55 12.15 9.28
CA VAL A 45 -0.15 13.51 9.66
C VAL A 45 0.66 14.10 8.53
N SER A 46 0.34 15.33 8.16
CA SER A 46 1.16 16.13 7.24
C SER A 46 1.36 17.53 7.81
N ARG A 47 2.56 18.07 7.63
CA ARG A 47 2.91 19.45 7.99
C ARG A 47 3.99 20.00 7.08
N SER A 48 3.85 21.28 6.72
CA SER A 48 4.96 22.07 6.19
C SER A 48 5.96 22.41 7.30
N PHE A 49 7.24 22.49 6.97
CA PHE A 49 8.28 22.81 7.95
C PHE A 49 8.12 24.22 8.53
N ARG A 50 7.71 25.17 7.68
CA ARG A 50 7.34 26.54 8.03
C ARG A 50 6.19 26.98 7.14
N GLU A 51 5.48 28.01 7.58
CA GLU A 51 4.47 28.66 6.75
C GLU A 51 5.12 29.24 5.49
N GLY A 52 4.56 28.96 4.32
CA GLY A 52 5.16 29.31 3.03
C GLY A 52 6.40 28.50 2.62
N SER A 53 6.78 27.46 3.38
CA SER A 53 7.91 26.60 3.01
C SER A 53 7.57 25.68 1.84
N ASP A 54 8.52 25.56 0.91
CA ASP A 54 8.49 24.53 -0.14
C ASP A 54 8.71 23.12 0.40
N TRP A 55 9.08 22.97 1.67
CA TRP A 55 9.29 21.68 2.30
C TRP A 55 8.10 21.29 3.16
N SER A 56 7.67 20.05 2.99
CA SER A 56 6.69 19.41 3.87
C SER A 56 7.13 18.00 4.25
N MET A 57 6.61 17.53 5.36
CA MET A 57 6.76 16.15 5.80
C MET A 57 5.39 15.53 6.01
N PHE A 58 5.31 14.22 5.81
CA PHE A 58 4.14 13.45 6.15
C PHE A 58 4.53 12.13 6.79
N GLY A 59 3.62 11.59 7.59
CA GLY A 59 3.70 10.28 8.17
C GLY A 59 2.32 9.63 8.12
N GLU A 60 2.28 8.34 7.81
CA GLU A 60 1.09 7.51 7.86
C GLU A 60 1.41 6.24 8.62
N LEU A 61 0.47 5.79 9.45
CA LEU A 61 0.50 4.50 10.10
C LEU A 61 -0.88 3.88 9.95
N ALA A 62 -0.94 2.67 9.40
CA ALA A 62 -2.19 1.95 9.21
C ALA A 62 -2.08 0.49 9.66
N TYR A 63 -3.20 -0.03 10.15
CA TYR A 63 -3.42 -1.42 10.49
C TYR A 63 -4.47 -2.00 9.55
N ASP A 64 -4.12 -3.12 8.96
CA ASP A 64 -4.85 -3.81 7.91
C ASP A 64 -5.27 -5.18 8.45
N TYR A 65 -6.56 -5.49 8.44
CA TYR A 65 -7.10 -6.78 8.85
C TYR A 65 -7.90 -7.44 7.72
N GLN A 66 -7.44 -8.62 7.32
CA GLN A 66 -8.07 -9.49 6.33
C GLN A 66 -9.02 -10.46 7.03
N PHE A 67 -10.32 -10.22 6.92
CA PHE A 67 -11.32 -11.06 7.59
C PHE A 67 -11.90 -12.15 6.69
N ASP A 68 -11.82 -11.97 5.37
CA ASP A 68 -12.24 -12.94 4.38
C ASP A 68 -11.24 -12.98 3.23
N THR A 69 -10.55 -14.09 3.06
CA THR A 69 -9.60 -14.27 1.96
C THR A 69 -9.40 -15.75 1.63
N ASN A 70 -9.32 -16.06 0.34
CA ASN A 70 -8.88 -17.37 -0.14
C ASN A 70 -7.44 -17.34 -0.68
N MET A 71 -6.78 -16.18 -0.61
CA MET A 71 -5.41 -15.95 -1.08
C MET A 71 -4.36 -16.24 0.01
N ALA A 72 -4.81 -16.56 1.23
CA ALA A 72 -3.96 -16.77 2.40
C ALA A 72 -3.37 -18.19 2.52
N PHE A 73 -3.44 -19.05 1.50
CA PHE A 73 -2.84 -20.39 1.59
C PHE A 73 -1.42 -20.38 1.01
N PRO A 74 -0.37 -20.80 1.74
CA PRO A 74 -0.33 -21.42 3.08
C PRO A 74 -0.02 -20.44 4.25
N ILE A 75 -0.22 -19.13 4.09
CA ILE A 75 0.21 -18.09 5.05
C ILE A 75 -1.00 -17.56 5.84
N ASP A 76 -1.19 -18.04 7.08
CA ASP A 76 -2.26 -17.57 7.99
C ASP A 76 -1.86 -16.27 8.73
N ASP A 77 -1.39 -15.26 7.99
CA ASP A 77 -1.27 -13.91 8.54
C ASP A 77 -2.30 -12.97 7.90
N ARG A 78 -3.26 -12.58 8.75
CA ARG A 78 -4.41 -11.78 8.38
C ARG A 78 -4.24 -10.31 8.74
N SER A 79 -3.15 -9.95 9.40
CA SER A 79 -2.99 -8.64 10.02
C SER A 79 -1.65 -8.02 9.65
N VAL A 80 -1.68 -6.81 9.12
CA VAL A 80 -0.48 -6.09 8.68
C VAL A 80 -0.46 -4.70 9.28
N VAL A 81 0.70 -4.29 9.77
CA VAL A 81 0.99 -2.90 10.12
C VAL A 81 1.81 -2.29 8.99
N THR A 82 1.36 -1.14 8.50
CA THR A 82 2.05 -0.36 7.48
C THR A 82 2.38 1.01 8.03
N GLY A 83 3.58 1.50 7.74
CA GLY A 83 4.03 2.81 8.17
C GLY A 83 4.83 3.46 7.06
N THR A 84 4.46 4.68 6.70
CA THR A 84 5.16 5.46 5.69
C THR A 84 5.55 6.80 6.28
N VAL A 85 6.78 7.24 6.07
CA VAL A 85 7.21 8.60 6.39
C VAL A 85 7.91 9.20 5.19
N GLY A 86 7.71 10.48 4.94
CA GLY A 86 8.29 11.12 3.79
C GLY A 86 8.47 12.61 3.93
N ILE A 87 9.38 13.11 3.11
CA ILE A 87 9.67 14.53 2.94
C ILE A 87 9.41 14.87 1.48
N VAL A 88 8.71 15.96 1.26
CA VAL A 88 8.37 16.49 -0.06
C VAL A 88 8.96 17.89 -0.18
N ARG A 89 9.64 18.15 -1.30
CA ARG A 89 10.11 19.46 -1.71
C ARG A 89 9.37 19.91 -2.96
N GLN A 90 8.65 21.01 -2.86
CA GLN A 90 8.13 21.74 -4.01
C GLN A 90 9.30 22.48 -4.68
N LEU A 91 9.45 22.32 -5.99
CA LEU A 91 10.49 23.04 -6.76
C LEU A 91 9.90 24.22 -7.53
N ALA A 92 8.71 24.04 -8.07
CA ALA A 92 7.91 25.04 -8.75
C ALA A 92 6.45 24.59 -8.76
N ARG A 93 5.51 25.41 -9.22
CA ARG A 93 4.12 24.97 -9.42
C ARG A 93 4.11 23.75 -10.36
N GLY A 94 3.48 22.66 -9.93
CA GLY A 94 3.43 21.39 -10.69
C GLY A 94 4.72 20.55 -10.67
N LYS A 95 5.81 21.01 -10.02
CA LYS A 95 7.08 20.28 -9.95
C LYS A 95 7.46 20.01 -8.50
N ARG A 96 7.61 18.74 -8.14
CA ARG A 96 8.00 18.33 -6.78
C ARG A 96 8.88 17.10 -6.79
N VAL A 97 9.68 16.97 -5.73
CA VAL A 97 10.47 15.77 -5.44
C VAL A 97 10.05 15.28 -4.06
N GLN A 98 9.85 13.97 -3.93
CA GLN A 98 9.47 13.35 -2.67
C GLN A 98 10.35 12.13 -2.39
N VAL A 99 10.82 12.03 -1.16
CA VAL A 99 11.50 10.86 -0.63
C VAL A 99 10.62 10.29 0.46
N PHE A 100 10.35 9.00 0.39
CA PHE A 100 9.59 8.32 1.44
C PHE A 100 10.17 6.95 1.75
N TYR A 101 10.01 6.58 3.01
CA TYR A 101 10.37 5.30 3.57
C TYR A 101 9.09 4.59 3.97
N ASP A 102 8.89 3.39 3.42
CA ASP A 102 7.76 2.53 3.73
C ASP A 102 8.23 1.33 4.55
N TYR A 103 7.46 0.99 5.56
CA TYR A 103 7.61 -0.17 6.41
C TYR A 103 6.32 -0.97 6.41
N TYR A 104 6.46 -2.27 6.19
CA TYR A 104 5.37 -3.24 6.23
C TYR A 104 5.78 -4.36 7.17
N HIS A 105 4.88 -4.75 8.07
CA HIS A 105 5.11 -5.84 9.00
C HIS A 105 3.85 -6.65 9.24
N HIS A 106 3.98 -7.94 8.98
CA HIS A 106 2.99 -8.96 9.31
C HIS A 106 3.00 -9.21 10.83
N THR A 107 1.83 -9.30 11.47
CA THR A 107 1.77 -9.37 12.94
C THR A 107 2.02 -10.77 13.51
N ARG A 108 1.79 -11.82 12.73
CA ARG A 108 1.95 -13.24 13.13
C ARG A 108 3.11 -13.93 12.44
N ASP A 109 3.57 -13.43 11.29
CA ASP A 109 4.73 -13.96 10.55
C ASP A 109 5.94 -13.01 10.65
N ARG A 110 7.14 -13.48 10.31
CA ARG A 110 8.38 -12.67 10.26
C ARG A 110 8.54 -11.86 8.98
N ARG A 111 7.50 -11.78 8.14
CA ARG A 111 7.55 -11.03 6.90
C ARG A 111 7.51 -9.54 7.20
N SER A 112 8.60 -8.89 6.86
CA SER A 112 8.66 -7.44 6.84
C SER A 112 9.25 -6.97 5.53
N ARG A 113 8.78 -5.82 5.07
CA ARG A 113 9.34 -5.14 3.92
C ARG A 113 9.68 -3.73 4.33
N ARG A 114 10.85 -3.29 3.91
CA ARG A 114 11.32 -1.91 4.06
C ARG A 114 11.66 -1.42 2.68
N ASN A 115 11.23 -0.22 2.36
CA ASN A 115 11.43 0.36 1.04
C ASN A 115 11.78 1.84 1.19
N ILE A 116 12.71 2.32 0.37
CA ILE A 116 12.97 3.74 0.21
C ILE A 116 12.69 4.07 -1.24
N SER A 117 11.86 5.08 -1.47
CA SER A 117 11.50 5.55 -2.79
C SER A 117 11.84 7.01 -2.94
N LEU A 118 12.34 7.37 -4.12
CA LEU A 118 12.47 8.75 -4.59
C LEU A 118 11.54 8.90 -5.80
N ILE A 119 10.61 9.85 -5.73
CA ILE A 119 9.71 10.17 -6.84
C ILE A 119 9.88 11.64 -7.21
N GLY A 120 10.15 11.89 -8.49
CA GLY A 120 10.03 13.21 -9.10
C GLY A 120 8.69 13.31 -9.83
N VAL A 121 7.92 14.36 -9.57
CA VAL A 121 6.69 14.68 -10.30
C VAL A 121 6.94 15.95 -11.10
N ILE A 122 6.68 15.89 -12.40
CA ILE A 122 6.79 17.02 -13.31
C ILE A 122 5.49 17.07 -14.10
N ASP A 123 4.66 18.04 -13.76
CA ASP A 123 3.48 18.42 -14.54
C ASP A 123 3.86 19.57 -15.50
N PHE A 124 3.31 19.57 -16.71
CA PHE A 124 3.62 20.53 -17.79
C PHE A 124 2.38 21.33 -18.22
#